data_AF-A0A3D6A850-F1
#
_entry.id   AF-A0A3D6A850-F1
#
_cell.length_a   1.000
_cell.length_b   1.000
_cell.length_c   1.000
_cell.angle_alpha   90.00
_cell.angle_beta   90.00
_cell.angle_gamma   90.00
#
_symmetry.space_group_name_H-M   'P 1'
#
loop_
_entity.id
_entity.type
_entity.pdbx_description
1 polymer ?
#
loop_
_entity_poly.entity_id
_entity_poly.type
_entity_poly.pdbx_seq_one_letter_code
_entity_poly.pdbx_strand_id
1 'polypeptide(L)'
;MGSELQLTGLASGFDWAPVVDQLIELERVPQNRLIAEKQRNEEKISDLDLLKSQLDALNTSSKALQDEDLFQARKVGAIGNSSGLVATANAGAITGEFEISVESLATKTEMSSSNRSSKKLGGGIDPTQSLQNLPLHTAITEGTFTIDGRTFNITSLSITLQDLLDDINAQVSTIAGVNPENDSSAVTVSYEAASDKIVIDSGEKLPGAGSKLPVLGSSTDTSNFLQAMRLLSRTTEWTDADIEAGSGVSTFNAGDESKAWLRSDDVNSFVSPGDPRSYAEINGKLYERVSLENQYDSYTNYIAGDRVYNQGFLYEAVSAIPSSTWDGTQINIGDKVRHGAKSYELLVDLETYKIDSFSSVDSGSHVVDQSTNPSGTVPTSAYQAGDVVKAADGSFFRS
;
A
#
# COMPACT_ATOMS: atom_id res chain seq x y z
N MET A 1 21.88 38.55 103.86
CA MET A 1 21.82 38.06 105.25
C MET A 1 20.41 37.58 105.47
N GLY A 2 20.22 36.28 105.68
CA GLY A 2 18.93 35.75 106.12
C GLY A 2 18.64 36.32 107.50
N SER A 3 17.72 37.27 107.56
CA SER A 3 17.02 37.61 108.78
C SER A 3 15.58 37.20 108.55
N GLU A 4 15.33 35.98 108.97
CA GLU A 4 14.05 35.36 109.23
C GLU A 4 13.05 36.37 109.84
N LEU A 5 12.11 36.82 109.02
CA LEU A 5 10.90 37.51 109.49
C LEU A 5 9.96 36.42 110.03
N GLN A 6 10.25 36.03 111.27
CA GLN A 6 9.33 35.28 112.10
C GLN A 6 8.07 36.12 112.32
N LEU A 7 7.02 35.61 111.68
CA LEU A 7 5.60 35.79 111.92
C LEU A 7 5.29 36.26 113.37
N THR A 8 5.12 37.56 113.56
CA THR A 8 4.45 38.13 114.72
C THR A 8 3.33 39.03 114.22
N GLY A 9 2.09 38.72 114.61
CA GLY A 9 0.95 39.59 114.32
C GLY A 9 -0.26 38.93 113.67
N LEU A 10 -0.70 37.75 114.13
CA LEU A 10 -2.09 37.31 113.94
C LEU A 10 -3.08 38.05 114.89
N ALA A 11 -2.73 39.26 115.36
CA ALA A 11 -3.48 39.97 116.40
C ALA A 11 -3.52 41.51 116.22
N SER A 12 -3.36 42.01 114.98
CA SER A 12 -3.67 43.41 114.65
C SER A 12 -4.34 43.43 113.28
N GLY A 13 -5.54 43.99 113.19
CA GLY A 13 -6.34 44.10 111.96
C GLY A 13 -5.74 45.07 110.94
N PHE A 14 -4.49 44.84 110.57
CA PHE A 14 -3.76 45.61 109.58
C PHE A 14 -3.89 44.89 108.24
N ASP A 15 -4.58 45.53 107.30
CA ASP A 15 -4.74 45.05 105.94
C ASP A 15 -3.42 45.23 105.18
N TRP A 16 -2.75 44.13 104.87
CA TRP A 16 -1.46 44.12 104.16
C TRP A 16 -1.62 44.20 102.64
N ALA A 17 -2.81 43.98 102.09
CA ALA A 17 -3.04 44.07 100.65
C ALA A 17 -2.68 45.47 100.09
N PRO A 18 -3.10 46.59 100.71
CA PRO A 18 -2.70 47.93 100.27
C PRO A 18 -1.19 48.18 100.26
N VAL A 19 -0.42 47.58 101.17
CA VAL A 19 1.04 47.77 101.26
C VAL A 19 1.77 46.94 100.20
N VAL A 20 1.33 45.71 99.97
CA VAL A 20 1.85 44.86 98.90
C VAL A 20 1.54 45.47 97.54
N ASP A 21 0.33 46.00 97.34
CA ASP A 21 -0.05 46.71 96.11
C ASP A 21 0.83 47.93 95.87
N GLN A 22 1.16 48.71 96.91
CA GLN A 22 2.10 49.84 96.80
C GLN A 22 3.53 49.41 96.43
N LEU A 23 4.02 48.28 96.94
CA LEU A 23 5.35 47.77 96.59
C LEU A 23 5.41 47.21 95.16
N ILE A 24 4.36 46.49 94.73
CA ILE A 24 4.23 46.02 93.35
C ILE A 24 4.16 47.22 92.40
N GLU A 25 3.43 48.28 92.76
CA GLU A 25 3.35 49.49 91.95
C GLU A 25 4.71 50.22 91.87
N LEU A 26 5.46 50.28 92.97
CA LEU A 26 6.81 50.84 92.96
C LEU A 26 7.78 50.03 92.10
N GLU A 27 7.69 48.70 92.17
CA GLU A 27 8.50 47.79 91.34
C GLU A 27 8.13 47.88 89.84
N ARG A 28 6.90 48.32 89.52
CA ARG A 28 6.45 48.59 88.14
C ARG A 28 6.90 49.93 87.57
N VAL A 29 7.47 50.84 88.36
CA VAL A 29 7.95 52.15 87.86
C VAL A 29 8.91 52.04 86.65
N PRO A 30 9.92 51.15 86.65
CA PRO A 30 10.79 50.96 85.50
C PRO A 30 10.04 50.40 84.27
N GLN A 31 9.07 49.50 84.50
CA GLN A 31 8.23 48.95 83.43
C GLN A 31 7.35 50.03 82.80
N ASN A 32 6.71 50.88 83.61
CA ASN A 32 5.92 52.01 83.14
C ASN A 32 6.78 53.03 82.37
N ARG A 33 8.02 53.27 82.80
CA ARG A 33 8.99 54.10 82.05
C ARG A 33 9.29 53.50 80.67
N LEU A 34 9.57 52.20 80.58
CA LEU A 34 9.83 51.52 79.31
C LEU A 34 8.60 51.53 78.38
N ILE A 35 7.38 51.38 78.93
CA ILE A 35 6.13 51.49 78.16
C ILE A 35 5.98 52.91 77.60
N ALA A 36 6.24 53.94 78.41
CA ALA A 36 6.19 55.34 77.96
C ALA A 36 7.30 55.69 76.94
N GLU A 37 8.49 55.09 77.06
CA GLU A 37 9.55 55.20 76.05
C GLU A 37 9.17 54.49 74.75
N LYS A 38 8.57 53.31 74.84
CA LYS A 38 8.05 52.58 73.68
C LYS A 38 7.00 53.41 72.95
N GLN A 39 6.02 53.94 73.66
CA GLN A 39 4.98 54.79 73.07
C GLN A 39 5.58 56.02 72.37
N ARG A 40 6.51 56.74 73.03
CA ARG A 40 7.21 57.88 72.40
C ARG A 40 8.01 57.48 71.16
N ASN A 41 8.60 56.28 71.15
CA ASN A 41 9.30 55.77 69.97
C ASN A 41 8.34 55.36 68.85
N GLU A 42 7.18 54.78 69.16
CA GLU A 42 6.13 54.48 68.18
C GLU A 42 5.56 55.77 67.54
N GLU A 43 5.31 56.81 68.34
CA GLU A 43 4.91 58.14 67.84
C GLU A 43 5.98 58.72 66.89
N LYS A 44 7.26 58.67 67.29
CA LYS A 44 8.38 59.10 66.43
C LYS A 44 8.48 58.29 65.13
N ILE A 45 8.27 56.98 65.18
CA ILE A 45 8.27 56.14 63.98
C ILE A 45 7.15 56.59 63.04
N SER A 46 5.94 56.79 63.55
CA SER A 46 4.80 57.28 62.76
C SER A 46 5.09 58.64 62.10
N ASP A 47 5.68 59.58 62.82
CA ASP A 47 6.04 60.90 62.28
C ASP A 47 7.13 60.79 61.20
N LEU A 48 8.14 59.94 61.41
CA LEU A 48 9.20 59.70 60.44
C LEU A 48 8.69 58.98 59.18
N ASP A 49 7.74 58.06 59.32
CA ASP A 49 7.11 57.38 58.18
C ASP A 49 6.26 58.34 57.34
N LEU A 50 5.54 59.26 57.99
CA LEU A 50 4.81 60.33 57.30
C LEU A 50 5.78 61.25 56.52
N LEU A 51 6.86 61.68 57.17
CA LEU A 51 7.88 62.51 56.53
C LEU A 51 8.52 61.78 55.35
N LYS A 52 8.84 60.50 55.50
CA LYS A 52 9.38 59.66 54.42
C LYS A 52 8.44 59.61 53.22
N SER A 53 7.16 59.34 53.46
CA SER A 53 6.14 59.29 52.40
C SER A 53 6.03 60.62 51.64
N GLN A 54 6.04 61.74 52.37
CA GLN A 54 6.02 63.08 51.76
C GLN A 54 7.28 63.37 50.95
N LEU A 55 8.45 62.96 51.44
CA LEU A 55 9.72 63.14 50.74
C LEU A 55 9.80 62.26 49.48
N ASP A 56 9.29 61.04 49.54
CA ASP A 56 9.21 60.13 48.39
C ASP A 56 8.26 60.69 47.31
N ALA A 57 7.12 61.28 47.72
CA ALA A 57 6.20 61.96 46.81
C ALA A 57 6.83 63.21 46.15
N LEU A 58 7.57 64.01 46.93
CA LEU A 58 8.31 65.15 46.41
C LEU A 58 9.42 64.72 45.45
N ASN A 59 10.20 63.69 45.81
CA ASN A 59 11.26 63.14 44.96
C ASN A 59 10.69 62.60 43.64
N THR A 60 9.55 61.92 43.70
CA THR A 60 8.86 61.42 42.49
C THR A 60 8.42 62.57 41.59
N SER A 61 7.80 63.60 42.15
CA SER A 61 7.39 64.80 41.41
C SER A 61 8.59 65.55 40.81
N SER A 62 9.68 65.66 41.57
CA SER A 62 10.92 66.31 41.13
C SER A 62 11.55 65.57 39.96
N LYS A 63 11.63 64.23 40.02
CA LYS A 63 12.12 63.40 38.92
C LYS A 63 11.28 63.53 37.66
N ALA A 64 9.94 63.58 37.79
CA ALA A 64 9.05 63.78 36.66
C ALA A 64 9.25 65.15 35.98
N LEU A 65 9.59 66.19 36.76
CA LEU A 65 9.89 67.53 36.24
C LEU A 65 11.30 67.67 35.65
N GLN A 66 12.23 66.77 35.99
CA GLN A 66 13.58 66.74 35.43
C GLN A 66 13.64 66.05 34.05
N ASP A 67 12.53 65.48 33.59
CA ASP A 67 12.44 64.83 32.28
C ASP A 67 12.51 65.89 31.15
N GLU A 68 13.56 65.83 30.34
CA GLU A 68 13.76 66.74 29.21
C GLU A 68 12.67 66.59 28.14
N ASP A 69 12.12 65.37 27.99
CA ASP A 69 11.05 65.08 27.03
C ASP A 69 9.78 65.87 27.34
N LEU A 70 9.54 66.23 28.61
CA LEU A 70 8.42 67.08 29.01
C LEU A 70 8.48 68.46 28.33
N PHE A 71 9.68 69.04 28.25
CA PHE A 71 9.90 70.37 27.67
C PHE A 71 10.03 70.33 26.14
N GLN A 72 10.38 69.16 25.61
CA GLN A 72 10.44 68.92 24.17
C GLN A 72 9.18 68.26 23.62
N ALA A 73 8.16 68.04 24.44
CA ALA A 73 6.90 67.45 24.04
C ALA A 73 6.25 68.23 22.90
N ARG A 74 5.65 67.50 21.96
CA ARG A 74 4.94 68.05 20.80
C ARG A 74 3.56 67.42 20.72
N LYS A 75 2.59 68.20 20.25
CA LYS A 75 1.21 67.74 20.03
C LYS A 75 0.89 67.82 18.55
N VAL A 76 0.31 66.74 18.02
CA VAL A 76 -0.24 66.73 16.67
C VAL A 76 -1.56 67.51 16.67
N GLY A 77 -1.68 68.46 15.74
CA GLY A 77 -2.89 69.27 15.52
C GLY A 77 -4.02 68.47 14.88
N ALA A 78 -5.09 69.17 14.48
CA ALA A 78 -6.21 68.53 13.79
C ALA A 78 -5.76 67.97 12.43
N ILE A 79 -6.00 66.68 12.19
CA ILE A 79 -5.76 66.03 10.90
C ILE A 79 -7.00 66.27 10.02
N GLY A 80 -6.87 67.08 8.98
CA GLY A 80 -7.96 67.36 8.04
C GLY A 80 -8.32 66.13 7.20
N ASN A 81 -9.61 65.84 7.04
CA ASN A 81 -10.12 64.66 6.31
C ASN A 81 -9.50 63.33 6.77
N SER A 82 -9.75 63.00 8.04
CA SER A 82 -9.17 61.86 8.77
C SER A 82 -9.73 60.49 8.33
N SER A 83 -9.55 60.08 7.08
CA SER A 83 -9.87 58.71 6.65
C SER A 83 -8.83 57.71 7.18
N GLY A 84 -8.83 57.49 8.50
CA GLY A 84 -8.05 56.45 9.17
C GLY A 84 -6.60 56.77 9.52
N LEU A 85 -6.13 58.00 9.29
CA LEU A 85 -4.77 58.42 9.67
C LEU A 85 -4.73 58.87 11.14
N VAL A 86 -3.81 58.27 11.91
CA VAL A 86 -3.47 58.69 13.27
C VAL A 86 -1.99 59.06 13.29
N ALA A 87 -1.68 60.24 13.80
CA ALA A 87 -0.30 60.69 13.99
C ALA A 87 -0.05 61.00 15.47
N THR A 88 1.12 60.59 15.95
CA THR A 88 1.66 60.92 17.27
C THR A 88 3.01 61.59 17.08
N ALA A 89 3.36 62.50 17.98
CA ALA A 89 4.64 63.20 17.94
C ALA A 89 5.43 62.87 19.22
N ASN A 90 6.67 62.41 19.04
CA ASN A 90 7.60 62.22 20.15
C ASN A 90 8.21 63.57 20.56
N ALA A 91 8.82 63.60 21.74
CA ALA A 91 9.60 64.73 22.18
C ALA A 91 10.72 65.04 21.16
N GLY A 92 10.89 66.33 20.84
CA GLY A 92 11.88 66.79 19.86
C GLY A 92 11.46 66.61 18.39
N ALA A 93 10.23 66.18 18.09
CA ALA A 93 9.73 66.17 16.71
C ALA A 93 9.72 67.59 16.10
N ILE A 94 9.99 67.65 14.78
CA ILE A 94 10.04 68.90 14.02
C ILE A 94 8.64 69.54 14.00
N THR A 95 8.58 70.84 14.27
CA THR A 95 7.34 71.63 14.23
C THR A 95 7.09 72.15 12.83
N GLY A 96 5.89 71.92 12.29
CA GLY A 96 5.47 72.42 10.99
C GLY A 96 4.11 71.89 10.58
N GLU A 97 3.59 72.39 9.46
CA GLU A 97 2.45 71.82 8.76
C GLU A 97 2.94 70.78 7.75
N PHE A 98 2.32 69.61 7.73
CA PHE A 98 2.69 68.50 6.86
C PHE A 98 1.48 68.09 6.01
N GLU A 99 1.65 68.14 4.69
CA GLU A 99 0.67 67.64 3.73
C GLU A 99 1.00 66.19 3.37
N ILE A 100 0.02 65.28 3.54
CA ILE A 100 0.21 63.84 3.34
C ILE A 100 -0.86 63.35 2.35
N SER A 101 -0.43 62.89 1.17
CA SER A 101 -1.27 62.15 0.22
C SER A 101 -1.03 60.65 0.40
N VAL A 102 -2.10 59.89 0.66
CA VAL A 102 -2.03 58.43 0.76
C VAL A 102 -2.50 57.82 -0.56
N GLU A 103 -1.57 57.44 -1.41
CA GLU A 103 -1.87 56.82 -2.72
C GLU A 103 -2.36 55.37 -2.57
N SER A 104 -1.73 54.59 -1.68
CA SER A 104 -2.10 53.20 -1.40
C SER A 104 -1.66 52.78 -0.01
N LEU A 105 -2.49 52.01 0.69
CA LEU A 105 -2.11 51.39 1.96
C LEU A 105 -1.12 50.24 1.69
N ALA A 106 -0.10 50.11 2.54
CA ALA A 106 0.79 48.96 2.49
C ALA A 106 -0.01 47.68 2.78
N THR A 107 -0.04 46.77 1.80
CA THR A 107 -0.66 45.46 1.95
C THR A 107 0.40 44.45 2.38
N LYS A 108 0.00 43.45 3.17
CA LYS A 108 0.85 42.27 3.40
C LYS A 108 0.83 41.42 2.13
N THR A 109 2.00 40.99 1.66
CA THR A 109 2.07 39.92 0.67
C THR A 109 1.71 38.61 1.36
N GLU A 110 0.47 38.17 1.20
CA GLU A 110 0.06 36.83 1.60
C GLU A 110 0.14 35.89 0.41
N MET A 111 0.99 34.86 0.52
CA MET A 111 0.97 33.69 -0.36
C MET A 111 0.39 32.53 0.45
N SER A 112 -0.94 32.45 0.49
CA SER A 112 -1.68 31.43 1.23
C SER A 112 -2.51 30.56 0.28
N SER A 113 -2.58 29.27 0.60
CA SER A 113 -3.42 28.31 -0.15
C SER A 113 -4.93 28.58 -0.01
N SER A 114 -5.36 29.58 0.77
CA SER A 114 -6.77 29.93 0.96
C SER A 114 -7.39 30.64 -0.25
N ASN A 115 -6.57 31.25 -1.13
CA ASN A 115 -7.04 31.79 -2.42
C ASN A 115 -6.80 30.83 -3.60
N ARG A 116 -6.25 29.63 -3.34
CA ARG A 116 -6.42 28.51 -4.25
C ARG A 116 -7.83 27.99 -4.00
N SER A 117 -8.67 28.01 -5.03
CA SER A 117 -9.85 27.14 -5.03
C SER A 117 -9.39 25.77 -4.53
N SER A 118 -10.14 25.15 -3.63
CA SER A 118 -9.83 23.88 -2.96
C SER A 118 -9.41 22.77 -3.94
N LYS A 119 -8.16 22.84 -4.39
CA LYS A 119 -7.45 21.87 -5.22
C LYS A 119 -6.20 21.58 -4.44
N LYS A 120 -6.39 20.64 -3.51
CA LYS A 120 -5.42 20.11 -2.58
C LYS A 120 -4.14 19.81 -3.35
N LEU A 121 -3.03 20.50 -3.05
CA LEU A 121 -1.73 20.01 -3.50
C LEU A 121 -1.44 18.74 -2.70
N GLY A 122 -1.39 17.57 -3.36
CA GLY A 122 -1.02 16.30 -2.73
C GLY A 122 -2.16 15.46 -2.15
N GLY A 123 -3.41 15.66 -2.60
CA GLY A 123 -4.43 14.61 -2.45
C GLY A 123 -4.31 13.61 -3.60
N GLY A 124 -4.63 12.33 -3.36
CA GLY A 124 -4.68 11.33 -4.42
C GLY A 124 -5.65 11.73 -5.54
N ILE A 125 -5.38 11.26 -6.75
CA ILE A 125 -6.19 11.60 -7.93
C ILE A 125 -7.53 10.86 -7.86
N ASP A 126 -8.62 11.59 -8.09
CA ASP A 126 -9.94 11.01 -8.34
C ASP A 126 -10.17 10.97 -9.87
N PRO A 127 -10.21 9.78 -10.49
CA PRO A 127 -10.33 9.68 -11.94
C PRO A 127 -11.69 10.19 -12.47
N THR A 128 -12.72 10.28 -11.61
CA THR A 128 -14.04 10.80 -11.98
C THR A 128 -14.09 12.34 -12.02
N GLN A 129 -13.02 13.01 -11.61
CA GLN A 129 -12.91 14.46 -11.63
C GLN A 129 -12.48 14.98 -13.00
N SER A 130 -12.97 16.17 -13.39
CA SER A 130 -12.56 16.80 -14.64
C SER A 130 -11.08 17.18 -14.66
N LEU A 131 -10.44 17.12 -15.83
CA LEU A 131 -9.01 17.39 -16.00
C LEU A 131 -8.59 18.76 -15.46
N GLN A 132 -9.41 19.79 -15.68
CA GLN A 132 -9.18 21.14 -15.15
C GLN A 132 -9.19 21.19 -13.62
N ASN A 133 -9.82 20.21 -12.96
CA ASN A 133 -10.04 20.18 -11.52
C ASN A 133 -9.13 19.24 -10.74
N LEU A 134 -8.31 18.45 -11.45
CA LEU A 134 -7.35 17.56 -10.82
C LEU A 134 -6.37 18.31 -9.89
N PRO A 135 -5.96 17.68 -8.78
CA PRO A 135 -5.05 18.25 -7.76
C PRO A 135 -3.57 18.33 -8.21
N LEU A 136 -3.31 18.76 -9.44
CA LEU A 136 -1.97 18.75 -10.04
C LEU A 136 -1.15 20.01 -9.71
N HIS A 137 0.17 19.85 -9.71
CA HIS A 137 1.10 20.98 -9.58
C HIS A 137 1.02 21.93 -10.78
N THR A 138 0.94 21.35 -11.98
CA THR A 138 0.83 22.07 -13.25
C THR A 138 -0.52 21.73 -13.88
N ALA A 139 -1.30 22.75 -14.25
CA ALA A 139 -2.59 22.53 -14.91
C ALA A 139 -2.38 21.90 -16.29
N ILE A 140 -3.27 20.98 -16.66
CA ILE A 140 -3.29 20.38 -18.00
C ILE A 140 -3.73 21.44 -19.02
N THR A 141 -3.09 21.48 -20.18
CA THR A 141 -3.48 22.29 -21.32
C THR A 141 -4.17 21.44 -22.39
N GLU A 142 -5.11 22.06 -23.09
CA GLU A 142 -5.71 21.47 -24.29
C GLU A 142 -4.66 21.29 -25.39
N GLY A 143 -4.99 20.44 -26.36
CA GLY A 143 -4.13 20.11 -27.49
C GLY A 143 -3.79 18.63 -27.54
N THR A 144 -2.77 18.31 -28.32
CA THR A 144 -2.40 16.93 -28.66
C THR A 144 -1.25 16.41 -27.81
N PHE A 145 -1.29 15.13 -27.49
CA PHE A 145 -0.17 14.39 -26.92
C PHE A 145 -0.03 13.03 -27.60
N THR A 146 1.16 12.45 -27.58
CA THR A 146 1.45 11.20 -28.31
C THR A 146 1.83 10.07 -27.35
N ILE A 147 1.24 8.89 -27.53
CA ILE A 147 1.64 7.64 -26.86
C ILE A 147 1.89 6.59 -27.95
N ASP A 148 3.10 6.05 -27.96
CA ASP A 148 3.57 5.05 -28.91
C ASP A 148 3.26 5.43 -30.37
N GLY A 149 3.62 6.67 -30.73
CA GLY A 149 3.41 7.23 -32.06
C GLY A 149 1.95 7.51 -32.45
N ARG A 150 0.97 7.24 -31.57
CA ARG A 150 -0.44 7.57 -31.76
C ARG A 150 -0.76 8.90 -31.09
N THR A 151 -1.43 9.79 -31.83
CA THR A 151 -1.79 11.12 -31.33
C THR A 151 -3.19 11.12 -30.73
N PHE A 152 -3.29 11.58 -29.50
CA PHE A 152 -4.52 11.82 -28.76
C PHE A 152 -4.75 13.32 -28.62
N ASN A 153 -6.01 13.75 -28.51
CA ASN A 153 -6.36 15.16 -28.50
C ASN A 153 -7.30 15.49 -27.33
N ILE A 154 -6.89 16.44 -26.49
CA ILE A 154 -7.71 17.00 -25.42
C ILE A 154 -8.36 18.27 -25.96
N THR A 155 -9.62 18.15 -26.38
CA THR A 155 -10.41 19.27 -26.93
C THR A 155 -11.10 20.10 -25.86
N SER A 156 -11.29 19.55 -24.65
CA SER A 156 -11.89 20.23 -23.51
C SER A 156 -11.31 19.69 -22.22
N LEU A 157 -10.97 20.59 -21.28
CA LEU A 157 -10.54 20.21 -19.93
C LEU A 157 -11.70 19.83 -18.99
N SER A 158 -12.94 19.89 -19.47
CA SER A 158 -14.12 19.50 -18.70
C SER A 158 -14.36 17.99 -18.65
N ILE A 159 -13.73 17.21 -19.53
CA ILE A 159 -13.80 15.75 -19.52
C ILE A 159 -13.15 15.20 -18.25
N THR A 160 -13.58 14.03 -17.79
CA THR A 160 -12.95 13.39 -16.63
C THR A 160 -11.63 12.72 -17.02
N LEU A 161 -10.77 12.47 -16.03
CA LEU A 161 -9.58 11.66 -16.29
C LEU A 161 -9.97 10.26 -16.76
N GLN A 162 -11.02 9.66 -16.17
CA GLN A 162 -11.54 8.36 -16.59
C GLN A 162 -11.96 8.35 -18.06
N ASP A 163 -12.72 9.36 -18.51
CA ASP A 163 -13.15 9.45 -19.91
C ASP A 163 -11.96 9.52 -20.86
N LEU A 164 -10.90 10.25 -20.47
CA LEU A 164 -9.68 10.35 -21.27
C LEU A 164 -8.94 9.00 -21.32
N LEU A 165 -8.85 8.28 -20.21
CA LEU A 165 -8.22 6.95 -20.16
C LEU A 165 -9.03 5.94 -21.00
N ASP A 166 -10.35 5.98 -20.91
CA ASP A 166 -11.25 5.13 -21.69
C ASP A 166 -11.15 5.45 -23.20
N ASP A 167 -11.03 6.72 -23.58
CA ASP A 167 -10.82 7.11 -24.99
C ASP A 167 -9.46 6.62 -25.51
N ILE A 168 -8.40 6.68 -24.69
CA ILE A 168 -7.11 6.08 -25.03
C ILE A 168 -7.26 4.58 -25.29
N ASN A 169 -7.94 3.87 -24.39
CA ASN A 169 -8.16 2.42 -24.47
C ASN A 169 -9.14 2.01 -25.58
N ALA A 170 -10.06 2.89 -26.00
CA ALA A 170 -11.01 2.62 -27.08
C ALA A 170 -10.36 2.77 -28.47
N GLN A 171 -9.35 3.63 -28.60
CA GLN A 171 -8.69 3.95 -29.87
C GLN A 171 -7.61 2.94 -30.31
N VAL A 172 -7.55 1.79 -29.65
CA VAL A 172 -6.58 0.70 -29.88
C VAL A 172 -6.54 0.21 -31.34
N SER A 173 -7.61 0.39 -32.12
CA SER A 173 -7.73 -0.17 -33.48
C SER A 173 -7.84 0.84 -34.63
N THR A 174 -7.89 2.16 -34.36
CA THR A 174 -8.40 3.13 -35.36
C THR A 174 -7.54 4.35 -35.66
N ILE A 175 -6.37 4.54 -35.04
CA ILE A 175 -5.56 5.76 -35.25
C ILE A 175 -4.32 5.50 -36.12
N ALA A 176 -4.11 6.37 -37.11
CA ALA A 176 -2.87 6.44 -37.89
C ALA A 176 -1.72 6.96 -37.00
N GLY A 177 -0.70 6.13 -36.81
CA GLY A 177 0.50 6.45 -36.03
C GLY A 177 1.65 5.52 -36.40
N VAL A 178 2.87 5.90 -36.01
CA VAL A 178 4.03 5.02 -36.10
C VAL A 178 3.98 4.05 -34.93
N ASN A 179 3.50 2.81 -35.13
CA ASN A 179 3.75 1.74 -34.16
C ASN A 179 5.20 1.26 -34.35
N PRO A 180 6.17 1.65 -33.49
CA PRO A 180 7.57 1.21 -33.59
C PRO A 180 7.70 -0.30 -33.33
N GLU A 181 6.67 -0.90 -32.74
CA GLU A 181 6.57 -2.32 -32.45
C GLU A 181 6.16 -3.16 -33.64
N ASN A 182 5.49 -2.53 -34.62
CA ASN A 182 4.95 -3.22 -35.79
C ASN A 182 4.17 -4.49 -35.41
N ASP A 183 3.47 -4.44 -34.28
CA ASP A 183 2.63 -5.50 -33.77
C ASP A 183 1.18 -4.99 -33.61
N SER A 184 0.27 -5.91 -33.28
CA SER A 184 -1.12 -5.57 -32.98
C SER A 184 -1.34 -5.34 -31.49
N SER A 185 -0.28 -5.14 -30.70
CA SER A 185 -0.41 -4.92 -29.26
C SER A 185 -0.97 -3.52 -29.01
N ALA A 186 -1.96 -3.51 -28.13
CA ALA A 186 -2.68 -2.33 -27.73
C ALA A 186 -1.95 -1.72 -26.55
N VAL A 187 -1.49 -0.48 -26.64
CA VAL A 187 -1.08 0.23 -25.43
C VAL A 187 -2.35 0.49 -24.62
N THR A 188 -2.45 -0.07 -23.42
CA THR A 188 -3.53 0.20 -22.48
C THR A 188 -3.05 1.15 -21.39
N VAL A 189 -3.96 1.96 -20.87
CA VAL A 189 -3.68 2.90 -19.79
C VAL A 189 -4.72 2.74 -18.70
N SER A 190 -4.27 2.61 -17.46
CA SER A 190 -5.14 2.47 -16.29
C SER A 190 -4.65 3.34 -15.14
N TYR A 191 -5.53 3.60 -14.18
CA TYR A 191 -5.21 4.33 -12.95
C TYR A 191 -5.39 3.43 -11.73
N GLU A 192 -4.31 3.23 -10.98
CA GLU A 192 -4.27 2.43 -9.75
C GLU A 192 -4.45 3.34 -8.53
N ALA A 193 -5.67 3.37 -8.01
CA ALA A 193 -6.07 4.23 -6.90
C ALA A 193 -5.34 3.93 -5.58
N ALA A 194 -4.90 2.68 -5.35
CA ALA A 194 -4.21 2.32 -4.12
C ALA A 194 -2.79 2.91 -4.05
N SER A 195 -2.15 3.09 -5.19
CA SER A 195 -0.78 3.61 -5.28
C SER A 195 -0.69 5.02 -5.88
N ASP A 196 -1.81 5.60 -6.31
CA ASP A 196 -1.91 6.91 -6.98
C ASP A 196 -0.99 6.96 -8.22
N LYS A 197 -1.05 5.91 -9.04
CA LYS A 197 -0.21 5.72 -10.23
C LYS A 197 -1.06 5.53 -11.48
N ILE A 198 -0.60 6.09 -12.59
CA ILE A 198 -1.05 5.68 -13.92
C ILE A 198 -0.12 4.60 -14.42
N VAL A 199 -0.68 3.50 -14.88
CA VAL A 199 0.02 2.38 -15.50
C VAL A 199 -0.21 2.46 -16.99
N ILE A 200 0.86 2.33 -17.76
CA ILE A 200 0.81 2.23 -19.22
C ILE A 200 1.38 0.85 -19.56
N ASP A 201 0.53 -0.05 -20.02
CA ASP A 201 0.92 -1.37 -20.47
C ASP A 201 1.09 -1.36 -21.98
N SER A 202 2.19 -1.91 -22.48
CA SER A 202 2.42 -2.09 -23.92
C SER A 202 1.83 -3.39 -24.46
N GLY A 203 1.16 -4.21 -23.63
CA GLY A 203 0.61 -5.51 -24.01
C GLY A 203 1.70 -6.55 -24.32
N GLU A 204 2.93 -6.34 -23.83
CA GLU A 204 4.04 -7.28 -24.03
C GLU A 204 3.82 -8.55 -23.20
N LYS A 205 3.61 -9.68 -23.88
CA LYS A 205 3.22 -10.96 -23.26
C LYS A 205 4.37 -11.75 -22.60
N LEU A 206 5.63 -11.35 -22.80
CA LEU A 206 6.78 -12.15 -22.34
C LEU A 206 7.88 -11.28 -21.70
N PRO A 207 8.35 -11.63 -20.50
CA PRO A 207 9.49 -10.97 -19.89
C PRO A 207 10.77 -11.20 -20.72
N GLY A 208 11.37 -10.11 -21.22
CA GLY A 208 12.68 -10.15 -21.88
C GLY A 208 12.67 -10.16 -23.42
N ALA A 209 11.52 -9.98 -24.07
CA ALA A 209 11.43 -9.78 -25.52
C ALA A 209 11.89 -8.37 -25.92
N GLY A 210 13.16 -8.01 -25.70
CA GLY A 210 13.70 -6.72 -26.13
C GLY A 210 12.91 -5.50 -25.63
N SER A 211 12.26 -5.60 -24.47
CA SER A 211 11.22 -4.69 -23.95
C SER A 211 11.30 -3.29 -24.49
N LYS A 212 10.45 -3.01 -25.48
CA LYS A 212 10.38 -1.68 -26.05
C LYS A 212 9.32 -0.92 -25.27
N LEU A 213 9.82 -0.19 -24.26
CA LEU A 213 8.99 0.70 -23.48
C LEU A 213 8.22 1.63 -24.42
N PRO A 214 6.91 1.85 -24.20
CA PRO A 214 6.10 2.69 -25.07
C PRO A 214 6.74 4.08 -25.17
N VAL A 215 6.85 4.60 -26.38
CA VAL A 215 7.43 5.93 -26.60
C VAL A 215 6.40 6.98 -26.18
N LEU A 216 6.72 7.79 -25.18
CA LEU A 216 5.82 8.82 -24.68
C LEU A 216 6.28 10.19 -25.18
N GLY A 217 5.36 10.90 -25.82
CA GLY A 217 5.56 12.25 -26.31
C GLY A 217 6.16 12.35 -27.71
N SER A 218 5.91 13.48 -28.35
CA SER A 218 6.51 13.92 -29.62
C SER A 218 6.89 15.40 -29.53
N SER A 219 7.84 15.84 -30.36
CA SER A 219 8.16 17.28 -30.51
C SER A 219 7.00 18.10 -31.09
N THR A 220 5.99 17.43 -31.64
CA THR A 220 4.77 18.04 -32.19
C THR A 220 3.63 18.13 -31.18
N ASP A 221 3.81 17.62 -29.95
CA ASP A 221 2.77 17.66 -28.93
C ASP A 221 2.54 19.09 -28.44
N THR A 222 1.27 19.45 -28.26
CA THR A 222 0.83 20.79 -27.85
C THR A 222 0.17 20.80 -26.47
N SER A 223 -0.32 19.64 -26.01
CA SER A 223 -0.76 19.45 -24.63
C SER A 223 0.42 19.10 -23.73
N ASN A 224 0.42 19.64 -22.51
CA ASN A 224 1.38 19.28 -21.47
C ASN A 224 0.94 18.05 -20.64
N PHE A 225 -0.10 17.31 -21.04
CA PHE A 225 -0.71 16.22 -20.27
C PHE A 225 0.31 15.23 -19.70
N LEU A 226 1.19 14.67 -20.54
CA LEU A 226 2.20 13.69 -20.11
C LEU A 226 3.17 14.26 -19.05
N GLN A 227 3.47 15.55 -19.13
CA GLN A 227 4.34 16.25 -18.17
C GLN A 227 3.58 16.59 -16.88
N ALA A 228 2.32 17.04 -16.98
CA ALA A 228 1.47 17.38 -15.85
C ALA A 228 1.15 16.14 -14.99
N MET A 229 0.95 14.99 -15.64
CA MET A 229 0.72 13.68 -15.02
C MET A 229 2.01 12.94 -14.66
N ARG A 230 3.19 13.54 -14.90
CA ARG A 230 4.52 12.99 -14.60
C ARG A 230 4.84 11.65 -15.26
N LEU A 231 4.19 11.32 -16.38
CA LEU A 231 4.35 10.07 -17.12
C LEU A 231 5.72 9.97 -17.82
N LEU A 232 6.38 11.10 -18.05
CA LEU A 232 7.73 11.14 -18.64
C LEU A 232 8.82 10.63 -17.68
N SER A 233 8.56 10.54 -16.37
CA SER A 233 9.49 10.02 -15.35
C SER A 233 9.06 8.63 -14.89
N ARG A 234 8.89 7.72 -15.85
CA ARG A 234 8.39 6.35 -15.63
C ARG A 234 9.41 5.44 -14.95
N THR A 235 8.90 4.46 -14.22
CA THR A 235 9.64 3.29 -13.71
C THR A 235 9.02 2.05 -14.34
N THR A 236 9.83 1.11 -14.78
CA THR A 236 9.36 -0.19 -15.29
C THR A 236 9.08 -1.11 -14.10
N GLU A 237 7.87 -1.65 -14.05
CA GLU A 237 7.43 -2.62 -13.05
C GLU A 237 6.83 -3.83 -13.78
N TRP A 238 6.93 -5.01 -13.17
CA TRP A 238 6.18 -6.17 -13.64
C TRP A 238 4.82 -6.17 -12.94
N THR A 239 3.74 -6.18 -13.70
CA THR A 239 2.37 -6.31 -13.19
C THR A 239 1.92 -7.77 -13.29
N ASP A 240 1.02 -8.17 -12.38
CA ASP A 240 0.28 -9.42 -12.56
C ASP A 240 -0.59 -9.31 -13.81
N ALA A 241 -0.83 -10.45 -14.48
CA ALA A 241 -1.67 -10.48 -15.68
C ALA A 241 -3.06 -9.88 -15.42
N ASP A 242 -3.50 -8.95 -16.27
CA ASP A 242 -4.82 -8.33 -16.24
C ASP A 242 -5.70 -8.76 -17.42
N ILE A 243 -6.97 -8.32 -17.41
CA ILE A 243 -7.96 -8.72 -18.41
C ILE A 243 -7.96 -7.70 -19.54
N GLU A 244 -7.27 -8.01 -20.63
CA GLU A 244 -7.35 -7.20 -21.85
C GLU A 244 -7.95 -7.99 -23.00
N ALA A 245 -8.55 -7.27 -23.96
CA ALA A 245 -9.04 -7.88 -25.19
C ALA A 245 -7.87 -8.51 -25.96
N GLY A 246 -7.82 -9.85 -26.02
CA GLY A 246 -6.71 -10.59 -26.63
C GLY A 246 -5.59 -10.98 -25.67
N SER A 247 -5.75 -10.73 -24.36
CA SER A 247 -4.93 -11.36 -23.31
C SER A 247 -5.05 -12.89 -23.38
N GLY A 248 -4.04 -13.60 -22.88
CA GLY A 248 -4.08 -15.07 -22.76
C GLY A 248 -4.99 -15.56 -21.62
N VAL A 249 -5.59 -14.64 -20.86
CA VAL A 249 -6.44 -14.91 -19.71
C VAL A 249 -7.78 -15.45 -20.20
N SER A 250 -8.23 -16.58 -19.63
CA SER A 250 -9.51 -17.17 -19.98
C SER A 250 -10.65 -16.60 -19.12
N THR A 251 -11.64 -15.98 -19.76
CA THR A 251 -12.92 -15.57 -19.13
C THR A 251 -13.82 -16.79 -18.96
N PHE A 252 -14.18 -17.13 -17.71
CA PHE A 252 -15.04 -18.25 -17.38
C PHE A 252 -16.47 -17.81 -17.09
N ASN A 253 -17.40 -18.29 -17.92
CA ASN A 253 -18.83 -18.10 -17.75
C ASN A 253 -19.51 -19.40 -17.28
N ALA A 254 -20.76 -19.29 -16.82
CA ALA A 254 -21.57 -20.47 -16.52
C ALA A 254 -21.69 -21.37 -17.77
N GLY A 255 -21.26 -22.63 -17.65
CA GLY A 255 -21.18 -23.60 -18.76
C GLY A 255 -19.77 -23.87 -19.30
N ASP A 256 -18.76 -23.10 -18.87
CA ASP A 256 -17.37 -23.26 -19.28
C ASP A 256 -16.56 -24.28 -18.46
N GLU A 257 -17.25 -25.12 -17.68
CA GLU A 257 -16.66 -26.10 -16.73
C GLU A 257 -15.69 -27.11 -17.37
N SER A 258 -15.72 -27.23 -18.71
CA SER A 258 -14.87 -28.11 -19.50
C SER A 258 -13.61 -27.44 -20.05
N LYS A 259 -13.38 -26.15 -19.81
CA LYS A 259 -12.19 -25.45 -20.33
C LYS A 259 -10.94 -25.83 -19.54
N ALA A 260 -9.81 -25.90 -20.24
CA ALA A 260 -8.50 -26.16 -19.65
C ALA A 260 -8.02 -24.94 -18.84
N TRP A 261 -7.33 -25.20 -17.73
CA TRP A 261 -6.69 -24.17 -16.92
C TRP A 261 -5.25 -24.57 -16.59
N LEU A 262 -4.30 -23.91 -17.25
CA LEU A 262 -2.88 -24.16 -17.09
C LEU A 262 -2.39 -23.72 -15.70
N ARG A 263 -1.37 -24.41 -15.20
CA ARG A 263 -0.72 -24.13 -13.92
C ARG A 263 0.76 -23.86 -14.16
N SER A 264 1.34 -22.96 -13.37
CA SER A 264 2.74 -22.50 -13.49
C SER A 264 3.81 -23.59 -13.33
N ASP A 265 3.46 -24.77 -12.80
CA ASP A 265 4.36 -25.93 -12.65
C ASP A 265 3.91 -27.17 -13.45
N ASP A 266 3.05 -26.99 -14.47
CA ASP A 266 2.65 -28.09 -15.35
C ASP A 266 3.88 -28.68 -16.07
N VAL A 267 4.16 -29.95 -15.77
CA VAL A 267 5.35 -30.66 -16.25
C VAL A 267 5.37 -30.82 -17.78
N ASN A 268 4.19 -30.74 -18.41
CA ASN A 268 4.01 -30.91 -19.85
C ASN A 268 3.73 -29.59 -20.59
N SER A 269 3.68 -28.46 -19.88
CA SER A 269 3.40 -27.13 -20.46
C SER A 269 4.30 -26.07 -19.82
N PHE A 270 5.24 -25.50 -20.58
CA PHE A 270 6.06 -24.39 -20.08
C PHE A 270 5.23 -23.09 -20.04
N VAL A 271 4.91 -22.65 -18.82
CA VAL A 271 4.34 -21.34 -18.50
C VAL A 271 5.29 -20.65 -17.54
N SER A 272 5.73 -19.44 -17.90
CA SER A 272 6.61 -18.66 -17.01
C SER A 272 5.80 -18.09 -15.83
N PRO A 273 6.43 -17.80 -14.69
CA PRO A 273 5.78 -17.03 -13.62
C PRO A 273 5.19 -15.73 -14.19
N GLY A 274 3.91 -15.47 -13.93
CA GLY A 274 3.19 -14.30 -14.47
C GLY A 274 2.59 -14.47 -15.87
N ASP A 275 2.71 -15.64 -16.50
CA ASP A 275 2.09 -15.88 -17.82
C ASP A 275 0.55 -15.84 -17.72
N PRO A 276 -0.13 -15.02 -18.54
CA PRO A 276 -1.58 -14.81 -18.46
C PRO A 276 -2.39 -16.10 -18.61
N ARG A 277 -1.84 -17.13 -19.27
CA ARG A 277 -2.51 -18.42 -19.46
C ARG A 277 -2.68 -19.22 -18.16
N SER A 278 -1.96 -18.85 -17.10
CA SER A 278 -2.09 -19.45 -15.76
C SER A 278 -3.25 -18.86 -14.95
N TYR A 279 -3.87 -17.79 -15.45
CA TYR A 279 -4.93 -17.05 -14.76
C TYR A 279 -6.28 -17.22 -15.46
N ALA A 280 -7.34 -17.20 -14.66
CA ALA A 280 -8.72 -17.23 -15.13
C ALA A 280 -9.51 -16.06 -14.51
N GLU A 281 -10.36 -15.45 -15.31
CA GLU A 281 -11.29 -14.41 -14.85
C GLU A 281 -12.65 -15.05 -14.51
N ILE A 282 -13.16 -14.71 -13.34
CA ILE A 282 -14.50 -15.10 -12.88
C ILE A 282 -15.14 -13.90 -12.18
N ASN A 283 -16.24 -13.37 -12.74
CA ASN A 283 -17.01 -12.25 -12.17
C ASN A 283 -16.18 -10.98 -11.90
N GLY A 284 -15.30 -10.61 -12.83
CA GLY A 284 -14.42 -9.45 -12.78
C GLY A 284 -13.20 -9.62 -11.88
N LYS A 285 -12.90 -10.84 -11.43
CA LYS A 285 -11.75 -11.13 -10.57
C LYS A 285 -10.85 -12.17 -11.21
N LEU A 286 -9.54 -11.93 -11.12
CA LEU A 286 -8.51 -12.87 -11.54
C LEU A 286 -8.23 -13.89 -10.44
N TYR A 287 -8.13 -15.15 -10.86
CA TYR A 287 -7.78 -16.28 -10.03
C TYR A 287 -6.60 -17.00 -10.66
N GLU A 288 -5.64 -17.41 -9.83
CA GLU A 288 -4.58 -18.35 -10.20
C GLU A 288 -4.94 -19.74 -9.68
N ARG A 289 -4.67 -20.78 -10.48
CA ARG A 289 -4.92 -22.16 -10.03
C ARG A 289 -3.89 -22.57 -9.00
N VAL A 290 -4.34 -22.80 -7.78
CA VAL A 290 -3.52 -23.42 -6.72
C VAL A 290 -3.55 -24.94 -6.81
N SER A 291 -2.47 -25.59 -6.38
CA SER A 291 -2.37 -27.06 -6.36
C SER A 291 -3.39 -27.67 -5.41
N LEU A 292 -4.43 -28.29 -5.95
CA LEU A 292 -5.36 -29.11 -5.16
C LEU A 292 -5.16 -30.60 -5.43
N GLU A 293 -4.98 -30.98 -6.69
CA GLU A 293 -4.73 -32.35 -7.12
C GLU A 293 -3.28 -32.57 -7.59
N ASN A 294 -2.81 -33.81 -7.48
CA ASN A 294 -1.48 -34.19 -7.93
C ASN A 294 -1.39 -34.19 -9.47
N GLN A 295 -0.20 -33.90 -10.00
CA GLN A 295 0.11 -34.06 -11.42
C GLN A 295 -0.05 -35.54 -11.82
N TYR A 296 -0.54 -35.78 -13.04
CA TYR A 296 -0.61 -37.12 -13.61
C TYR A 296 0.79 -37.69 -13.75
N ASP A 297 0.97 -38.87 -13.17
CA ASP A 297 2.18 -39.65 -13.28
C ASP A 297 1.85 -40.96 -13.98
N SER A 298 2.43 -41.13 -15.17
CA SER A 298 2.30 -42.35 -15.95
C SER A 298 2.79 -43.60 -15.21
N TYR A 299 3.58 -43.45 -14.14
CA TYR A 299 4.09 -44.53 -13.29
C TYR A 299 3.20 -44.89 -12.10
N THR A 300 2.27 -44.01 -11.72
CA THR A 300 1.37 -44.22 -10.59
C THR A 300 0.13 -45.03 -11.00
N ASN A 301 -0.37 -45.86 -10.08
CA ASN A 301 -1.61 -46.61 -10.28
C ASN A 301 -2.79 -45.82 -9.70
N TYR A 302 -3.85 -45.65 -10.48
CA TYR A 302 -5.05 -44.91 -10.10
C TYR A 302 -6.23 -45.87 -9.95
N ILE A 303 -7.02 -45.68 -8.89
CA ILE A 303 -8.30 -46.37 -8.67
C ILE A 303 -9.46 -45.50 -9.15
N ALA A 304 -10.63 -46.11 -9.36
CA ALA A 304 -11.81 -45.36 -9.77
C ALA A 304 -12.15 -44.26 -8.75
N GLY A 305 -12.31 -43.03 -9.23
CA GLY A 305 -12.53 -41.83 -8.42
C GLY A 305 -11.27 -41.03 -8.08
N ASP A 306 -10.06 -41.55 -8.32
CA ASP A 306 -8.84 -40.76 -8.18
C ASP A 306 -8.82 -39.61 -9.19
N ARG A 307 -8.38 -38.44 -8.74
CA ARG A 307 -8.31 -37.23 -9.55
C ARG A 307 -6.88 -36.78 -9.75
N VAL A 308 -6.53 -36.46 -10.98
CA VAL A 308 -5.20 -36.00 -11.38
C VAL A 308 -5.29 -34.84 -12.36
N TYR A 309 -4.32 -33.95 -12.26
CA TYR A 309 -4.17 -32.84 -13.18
C TYR A 309 -3.21 -33.21 -14.32
N ASN A 310 -3.57 -32.89 -15.56
CA ASN A 310 -2.68 -33.07 -16.71
C ASN A 310 -3.05 -32.09 -17.83
N GLN A 311 -2.07 -31.34 -18.36
CA GLN A 311 -2.24 -30.46 -19.53
C GLN A 311 -3.44 -29.51 -19.40
N GLY A 312 -3.60 -28.88 -18.24
CA GLY A 312 -4.71 -27.96 -18.00
C GLY A 312 -6.04 -28.59 -17.58
N PHE A 313 -6.20 -29.91 -17.69
CA PHE A 313 -7.47 -30.57 -17.37
C PHE A 313 -7.38 -31.39 -16.07
N LEU A 314 -8.51 -31.47 -15.38
CA LEU A 314 -8.69 -32.39 -14.27
C LEU A 314 -9.32 -33.68 -14.80
N TYR A 315 -8.63 -34.80 -14.63
CA TYR A 315 -9.13 -36.11 -15.01
C TYR A 315 -9.53 -36.88 -13.76
N GLU A 316 -10.68 -37.55 -13.84
CA GLU A 316 -11.11 -38.54 -12.86
C GLU A 316 -10.96 -39.93 -13.46
N ALA A 317 -10.28 -40.83 -12.75
CA ALA A 317 -10.13 -42.20 -13.18
C ALA A 317 -11.50 -42.90 -13.15
N VAL A 318 -11.98 -43.33 -14.32
CA VAL A 318 -13.30 -44.00 -14.47
C VAL A 318 -13.20 -45.50 -14.14
N SER A 319 -12.01 -46.08 -14.26
CA SER A 319 -11.72 -47.48 -13.96
C SER A 319 -10.34 -47.61 -13.37
N ALA A 320 -10.13 -48.62 -12.52
CA ALA A 320 -8.82 -48.91 -11.97
C ALA A 320 -7.84 -49.28 -13.10
N ILE A 321 -6.68 -48.62 -13.10
CA ILE A 321 -5.56 -49.01 -13.95
C ILE A 321 -4.91 -50.27 -13.34
N PRO A 322 -4.60 -51.30 -14.13
CA PRO A 322 -3.96 -52.50 -13.60
C PRO A 322 -2.65 -52.24 -12.88
N SER A 323 -2.50 -52.84 -11.69
CA SER A 323 -1.28 -52.79 -10.88
C SER A 323 -0.31 -53.94 -11.15
N SER A 324 -0.78 -55.02 -11.78
CA SER A 324 -0.01 -56.20 -12.14
C SER A 324 0.89 -55.92 -13.34
N THR A 325 2.19 -56.16 -13.20
CA THR A 325 3.12 -56.14 -14.34
C THR A 325 2.89 -57.38 -15.18
N TRP A 326 2.97 -57.27 -16.50
CA TRP A 326 2.95 -58.43 -17.39
C TRP A 326 4.18 -59.30 -17.10
N ASP A 327 3.95 -60.48 -16.53
CA ASP A 327 4.94 -61.52 -16.28
C ASP A 327 4.68 -62.78 -17.14
N GLY A 328 3.67 -62.70 -18.03
CA GLY A 328 3.27 -63.78 -18.91
C GLY A 328 2.49 -64.90 -18.21
N THR A 329 1.95 -64.66 -17.02
CA THR A 329 1.08 -65.62 -16.30
C THR A 329 -0.41 -65.34 -16.48
N GLN A 330 -0.78 -64.25 -17.15
CA GLN A 330 -2.17 -63.84 -17.35
C GLN A 330 -2.80 -64.62 -18.50
N ILE A 331 -3.98 -65.20 -18.24
CA ILE A 331 -4.62 -66.20 -19.11
C ILE A 331 -6.13 -65.99 -19.27
N ASN A 332 -6.79 -65.25 -18.38
CA ASN A 332 -8.24 -65.10 -18.41
C ASN A 332 -8.65 -63.84 -19.18
N ILE A 333 -9.79 -63.90 -19.87
CA ILE A 333 -10.39 -62.70 -20.45
C ILE A 333 -10.67 -61.66 -19.36
N GLY A 334 -10.30 -60.40 -19.62
CA GLY A 334 -10.41 -59.31 -18.66
C GLY A 334 -9.22 -59.18 -17.71
N ASP A 335 -8.21 -60.06 -17.78
CA ASP A 335 -6.95 -59.85 -17.05
C ASP A 335 -6.31 -58.54 -17.55
N LYS A 336 -6.14 -57.58 -16.64
CA LYS A 336 -5.53 -56.28 -16.92
C LYS A 336 -4.10 -56.29 -16.40
N VAL A 337 -3.15 -55.81 -17.21
CA VAL A 337 -1.72 -55.77 -16.89
C VAL A 337 -1.06 -54.52 -17.40
N ARG A 338 0.15 -54.28 -16.89
CA ARG A 338 0.99 -53.17 -17.30
C ARG A 338 2.29 -53.66 -17.92
N HIS A 339 2.66 -53.08 -19.05
CA HIS A 339 3.94 -53.35 -19.72
C HIS A 339 4.53 -52.02 -20.22
N GLY A 340 5.62 -51.58 -19.58
CA GLY A 340 6.16 -50.24 -19.76
C GLY A 340 5.16 -49.14 -19.35
N ALA A 341 4.99 -48.13 -20.22
CA ALA A 341 4.06 -47.02 -20.00
C ALA A 341 2.61 -47.30 -20.44
N LYS A 342 2.30 -48.54 -20.86
CA LYS A 342 0.99 -48.90 -21.40
C LYS A 342 0.30 -49.95 -20.55
N SER A 343 -1.03 -49.82 -20.47
CA SER A 343 -1.91 -50.81 -19.86
C SER A 343 -2.59 -51.62 -20.95
N TYR A 344 -2.74 -52.91 -20.70
CA TYR A 344 -3.33 -53.87 -21.62
C TYR A 344 -4.40 -54.66 -20.89
N GLU A 345 -5.49 -54.98 -21.58
CA GLU A 345 -6.54 -55.89 -21.12
C GLU A 345 -6.58 -57.07 -22.07
N LEU A 346 -6.54 -58.27 -21.51
CA LEU A 346 -6.61 -59.49 -22.28
C LEU A 346 -8.05 -59.67 -22.80
N LEU A 347 -8.23 -59.57 -24.12
CA LEU A 347 -9.56 -59.59 -24.76
C LEU A 347 -10.10 -61.00 -25.03
N VAL A 348 -9.29 -62.03 -24.79
CA VAL A 348 -9.60 -63.43 -25.06
C VAL A 348 -9.08 -64.31 -23.96
N ASP A 349 -9.86 -65.31 -23.57
CA ASP A 349 -9.42 -66.29 -22.59
C ASP A 349 -8.40 -67.23 -23.26
N LEU A 350 -7.13 -67.08 -22.92
CA LEU A 350 -6.06 -67.85 -23.54
C LEU A 350 -6.18 -69.34 -23.22
N GLU A 351 -6.81 -69.70 -22.10
CA GLU A 351 -7.06 -71.10 -21.71
C GLU A 351 -8.14 -71.77 -22.58
N THR A 352 -9.18 -71.03 -22.96
CA THR A 352 -10.30 -71.51 -23.79
C THR A 352 -9.89 -71.72 -25.24
N TYR A 353 -8.95 -70.91 -25.74
CA TYR A 353 -8.45 -70.97 -27.12
C TYR A 353 -7.06 -71.64 -27.23
N LYS A 354 -6.61 -72.32 -26.17
CA LYS A 354 -5.33 -73.05 -26.17
C LYS A 354 -5.44 -74.37 -26.91
N ILE A 355 -4.36 -74.73 -27.57
CA ILE A 355 -4.18 -76.08 -28.13
C ILE A 355 -3.30 -76.95 -27.21
N ASP A 356 -2.64 -76.37 -26.20
CA ASP A 356 -1.84 -77.08 -25.19
C ASP A 356 -1.84 -76.38 -23.81
N SER A 357 -1.42 -77.05 -22.73
CA SER A 357 -1.44 -76.56 -21.34
C SER A 357 -0.24 -75.67 -21.01
N PHE A 358 -0.49 -74.46 -20.47
CA PHE A 358 0.53 -73.47 -20.09
C PHE A 358 1.41 -73.84 -18.88
N SER A 359 1.31 -75.06 -18.36
CA SER A 359 1.95 -75.51 -17.11
C SER A 359 3.16 -76.44 -17.28
N SER A 360 3.60 -76.75 -18.51
CA SER A 360 4.55 -77.83 -18.79
C SER A 360 5.89 -77.42 -19.43
N VAL A 361 6.36 -76.19 -19.27
CA VAL A 361 7.63 -75.75 -19.89
C VAL A 361 8.85 -76.03 -18.99
N ASP A 362 9.81 -76.78 -19.50
CA ASP A 362 11.17 -76.95 -18.94
C ASP A 362 12.01 -75.69 -19.23
N SER A 363 12.78 -75.23 -18.24
CA SER A 363 13.72 -74.10 -18.30
C SER A 363 14.97 -74.28 -19.19
N GLY A 364 15.07 -75.37 -19.95
CA GLY A 364 16.21 -75.72 -20.80
C GLY A 364 16.40 -74.79 -22.02
N SER A 365 17.66 -74.47 -22.33
CA SER A 365 18.03 -73.70 -23.54
C SER A 365 18.07 -74.63 -24.76
N HIS A 366 17.24 -74.35 -25.78
CA HIS A 366 17.19 -75.11 -27.03
C HIS A 366 17.71 -74.26 -28.20
N VAL A 367 18.63 -74.82 -29.00
CA VAL A 367 19.25 -74.14 -30.14
C VAL A 367 18.44 -74.39 -31.42
N VAL A 368 18.19 -73.33 -32.19
CA VAL A 368 17.50 -73.38 -33.50
C VAL A 368 18.47 -73.91 -34.57
N ASP A 369 18.18 -75.05 -35.19
CA ASP A 369 19.07 -75.70 -36.18
C ASP A 369 18.59 -75.67 -37.65
N GLN A 370 17.46 -75.04 -37.97
CA GLN A 370 16.90 -75.01 -39.33
C GLN A 370 16.87 -73.61 -39.95
N SER A 371 17.18 -73.54 -41.26
CA SER A 371 17.28 -72.30 -42.03
C SER A 371 15.96 -71.78 -42.62
N THR A 372 14.86 -72.55 -42.61
CA THR A 372 13.55 -72.13 -43.14
C THR A 372 12.39 -72.93 -42.53
N ASN A 373 11.27 -72.27 -42.20
CA ASN A 373 10.02 -72.92 -41.75
C ASN A 373 9.26 -73.58 -42.92
N PRO A 374 8.96 -74.89 -42.88
CA PRO A 374 8.12 -75.54 -43.90
C PRO A 374 6.64 -75.17 -43.73
N SER A 375 5.85 -75.34 -44.79
CA SER A 375 4.40 -75.12 -44.79
C SER A 375 3.67 -76.04 -43.80
N GLY A 376 3.33 -75.48 -42.65
CA GLY A 376 2.57 -76.14 -41.59
C GLY A 376 3.33 -76.11 -40.27
N THR A 377 2.64 -75.70 -39.20
CA THR A 377 3.18 -75.65 -37.85
C THR A 377 3.54 -77.08 -37.41
N VAL A 378 4.84 -77.38 -37.33
CA VAL A 378 5.35 -78.63 -36.76
C VAL A 378 6.12 -78.32 -35.47
N PRO A 379 6.25 -79.28 -34.53
CA PRO A 379 6.83 -79.06 -33.20
C PRO A 379 8.28 -78.54 -33.16
N THR A 380 8.92 -78.34 -34.32
CA THR A 380 10.33 -77.93 -34.47
C THR A 380 10.47 -76.55 -35.13
N SER A 381 9.37 -75.81 -35.31
CA SER A 381 9.41 -74.45 -35.87
C SER A 381 10.06 -73.46 -34.89
N ALA A 382 10.88 -72.54 -35.40
CA ALA A 382 11.68 -71.62 -34.60
C ALA A 382 10.82 -70.50 -33.96
N TYR A 383 10.44 -70.69 -32.71
CA TYR A 383 9.84 -69.68 -31.84
C TYR A 383 10.70 -69.59 -30.56
N GLN A 384 10.83 -68.39 -29.96
CA GLN A 384 11.54 -68.26 -28.68
C GLN A 384 10.63 -68.70 -27.54
N ALA A 385 11.20 -69.31 -26.51
CA ALA A 385 10.48 -69.69 -25.30
C ALA A 385 9.80 -68.45 -24.68
N GLY A 386 8.48 -68.48 -24.60
CA GLY A 386 7.65 -67.37 -24.14
C GLY A 386 6.85 -66.65 -25.24
N ASP A 387 7.11 -66.92 -26.52
CA ASP A 387 6.36 -66.30 -27.63
C ASP A 387 4.94 -66.87 -27.72
N VAL A 388 3.94 -65.99 -27.69
CA VAL A 388 2.55 -66.34 -27.99
C VAL A 388 2.28 -66.06 -29.46
N VAL A 389 2.12 -67.11 -30.26
CA VAL A 389 1.90 -67.04 -31.71
C VAL A 389 0.43 -67.36 -32.01
N LYS A 390 -0.23 -66.50 -32.78
CA LYS A 390 -1.63 -66.68 -33.21
C LYS A 390 -1.69 -67.41 -34.55
N ALA A 391 -2.41 -68.54 -34.63
CA ALA A 391 -2.68 -69.21 -35.89
C ALA A 391 -3.80 -68.53 -36.70
N ALA A 392 -3.86 -68.89 -37.98
CA ALA A 392 -4.84 -68.37 -38.92
C ALA A 392 -6.30 -68.71 -38.56
N ASP A 393 -6.53 -69.76 -37.77
CA ASP A 393 -7.84 -70.16 -37.26
C ASP A 393 -8.24 -69.43 -35.95
N GLY A 394 -7.38 -68.56 -35.44
CA GLY A 394 -7.61 -67.78 -34.23
C GLY A 394 -7.09 -68.42 -32.94
N SER A 395 -6.55 -69.64 -33.00
CA SER A 395 -5.97 -70.33 -31.84
C SER A 395 -4.61 -69.75 -31.45
N PHE A 396 -4.25 -69.82 -30.18
CA PHE A 396 -2.97 -69.31 -29.67
C PHE A 396 -2.06 -70.46 -29.23
N PHE A 397 -0.78 -70.33 -29.58
CA PHE A 397 0.29 -71.26 -29.23
C PHE A 397 1.30 -70.51 -28.40
N ARG A 398 1.83 -71.10 -27.33
CA ARG A 398 3.01 -70.59 -26.64
C ARG A 398 4.14 -71.59 -26.84
N SER A 399 5.28 -71.12 -27.37
CA SER A 399 6.50 -71.93 -27.45
C SER A 399 7.30 -71.87 -26.16
#